data_AF-A0ABD5FA46-F1
#
_entry.id   AF-A0ABD5FA46-F1
#
_cell.length_a   1.000
_cell.length_b   1.000
_cell.length_c   1.000
_cell.angle_alpha   90.00
_cell.angle_beta   90.00
_cell.angle_gamma   90.00
#
_symmetry.space_group_name_H-M   'P 1'
#
loop_
_entity.id
_entity.type
_entity.pdbx_description
1 polymer ?
#
loop_
_entity_poly.entity_id
_entity_poly.type
_entity_poly.pdbx_seq_one_letter_code
_entity_poly.pdbx_strand_id
1 'polypeptide(L)'
;MNYIKRATQSLWAKKGRSILMIAVFSAILIFVLAGLTIRSGADLATTNAKKSVGATVTLSTNREAMFKQSDSEDENSRPDPGSFERTPVNLSDAKKIAKLANVKSYSFEASTSADTGSGITPISTDSEESEVKSSDEQMSGFGGQGAPGGMSQGDFQIKGVSESSSYSEFSAGTASLVEGDAITSADEDTNNVLIEQSLAEANDLSVGDKFKIKDSDDKDVEVTIKGIYKTSNSGDSMSARFNFMNPANTIFSSYTMVNTLTGSEGKTIDSAVYNLEDPKDMDSFVKQANKLIDTDTFSLETNDQMYQQMLQPLNNVSSFAKNIVILVAAAGVIILTLIIMLSIRERKYEIGVLLSLGESRMKVVSQFFVEMFICMIFALGIAAASGNVVGNAVGNQLLSQQTTSQNANNQADAAGNGGPGQMPGGSRGGGQMGGNPFTQTEEIQELNIAVQPMEILSLAGIGLGISLFSIVLSSAGILRLNPKKILIS
;
A
#
# COMPACT_ATOMS: atom_id res chain seq x y z
N MET A 1 28.70 40.43 38.26
CA MET A 1 27.40 39.74 38.06
C MET A 1 27.59 38.61 37.05
N ASN A 2 27.09 37.41 37.29
CA ASN A 2 27.21 36.29 36.33
C ASN A 2 26.44 36.61 35.04
N TYR A 3 27.01 36.30 33.86
CA TYR A 3 26.40 36.55 32.54
C TYR A 3 25.03 35.88 32.39
N ILE A 4 24.78 34.76 33.08
CA ILE A 4 23.47 34.09 33.13
C ILE A 4 22.40 34.99 33.78
N LYS A 5 22.72 35.60 34.94
CA LYS A 5 21.79 36.52 35.63
C LYS A 5 21.54 37.79 34.81
N ARG A 6 22.55 38.27 34.08
CA ARG A 6 22.37 39.39 33.16
C ARG A 6 21.49 39.02 31.97
N ALA A 7 21.66 37.83 31.39
CA ALA A 7 20.81 37.33 30.32
C ALA A 7 19.33 37.31 30.75
N THR A 8 19.01 36.72 31.90
CA THR A 8 17.64 36.67 32.43
C THR A 8 17.06 38.06 32.69
N GLN A 9 17.85 38.98 33.25
CA GLN A 9 17.40 40.35 33.48
C GLN A 9 17.22 41.12 32.18
N SER A 10 18.07 40.87 31.19
CA SER A 10 17.99 41.51 29.88
C SER A 10 16.71 41.14 29.14
N LEU A 11 16.29 39.87 29.26
CA LEU A 11 15.01 39.40 28.73
C LEU A 11 13.82 40.15 29.34
N TRP A 12 13.88 40.44 30.64
CA TRP A 12 12.80 41.12 31.36
C TRP A 12 12.82 42.64 31.16
N ALA A 13 13.99 43.25 31.01
CA ALA A 13 14.14 44.67 30.75
C ALA A 13 13.67 45.09 29.35
N LYS A 14 13.82 44.20 28.36
CA LYS A 14 13.45 44.47 26.94
C LYS A 14 12.35 43.54 26.46
N LYS A 15 11.20 43.54 27.16
CA LYS A 15 10.07 42.61 26.94
C LYS A 15 9.62 42.52 25.48
N GLY A 16 9.49 43.64 24.78
CA GLY A 16 9.04 43.64 23.37
C GLY A 16 9.97 42.82 22.46
N ARG A 17 11.28 42.91 22.65
CA ARG A 17 12.25 42.17 21.84
C ARG A 17 12.30 40.69 22.21
N SER A 18 12.20 40.38 23.50
CA SER A 18 12.12 39.00 23.99
C SER A 18 10.87 38.31 23.45
N ILE A 19 9.72 39.00 23.45
CA ILE A 19 8.46 38.50 22.88
C ILE A 19 8.60 38.29 21.37
N LEU A 20 9.17 39.25 20.63
CA LEU A 20 9.41 39.11 19.20
C LEU A 20 10.31 37.90 18.89
N MET A 21 11.40 37.73 19.66
CA MET A 21 12.29 36.57 19.53
C MET A 21 11.57 35.25 19.81
N ILE A 22 10.79 35.18 20.88
CA ILE A 22 9.99 33.98 21.22
C ILE A 22 8.99 33.71 20.11
N ALA A 23 8.27 34.70 19.59
CA ALA A 23 7.26 34.53 18.55
C ALA A 23 7.88 34.02 17.24
N VAL A 24 8.96 34.63 16.77
CA VAL A 24 9.66 34.21 15.55
C VAL A 24 10.26 32.81 15.73
N PHE A 25 10.88 32.54 16.87
CA PHE A 25 11.45 31.22 17.12
C PHE A 25 10.37 30.14 17.25
N SER A 26 9.23 30.47 17.87
CA SER A 26 8.07 29.56 17.92
C SER A 26 7.56 29.24 16.53
N ALA A 27 7.42 30.26 15.66
CA ALA A 27 6.99 30.04 14.28
C ALA A 27 7.94 29.08 13.53
N ILE A 28 9.26 29.29 13.65
CA ILE A 28 10.26 28.39 13.04
C ILE A 28 10.10 26.96 13.57
N LEU A 29 10.00 26.79 14.89
CA LEU A 29 9.87 25.46 15.51
C LEU A 29 8.54 24.78 15.17
N ILE A 30 7.45 25.53 15.03
CA ILE A 30 6.15 24.99 14.58
C ILE A 30 6.26 24.43 13.16
N PHE A 31 6.88 25.16 12.23
CA PHE A 31 7.07 24.67 10.86
C PHE A 31 8.03 23.47 10.80
N VAL A 32 9.11 23.49 11.58
CA VAL A 32 10.02 22.33 11.69
C VAL A 32 9.29 21.12 12.27
N LEU A 33 8.49 21.30 13.32
CA LEU A 33 7.71 20.22 13.93
C LEU A 33 6.72 19.65 12.93
N ALA A 34 5.95 20.49 12.24
CA ALA A 34 5.03 20.05 11.19
C ALA A 34 5.75 19.18 10.13
N GLY A 35 6.92 19.60 9.65
CA GLY A 35 7.70 18.81 8.70
C GLY A 35 8.24 17.49 9.27
N LEU A 36 8.72 17.48 10.52
CA LEU A 36 9.17 16.24 11.18
C LEU A 36 8.03 15.24 11.36
N THR A 37 6.88 15.76 11.77
CA THR A 37 5.69 14.97 12.05
C THR A 37 5.07 14.40 10.77
N ILE A 38 5.00 15.18 9.68
CA ILE A 38 4.59 14.65 8.35
C ILE A 38 5.52 13.54 7.89
N ARG A 39 6.84 13.71 8.07
CA ARG A 39 7.83 12.70 7.71
C ARG A 39 7.65 11.41 8.52
N SER A 40 7.50 11.54 9.84
CA SER A 40 7.26 10.42 10.75
C SER A 40 5.99 9.65 10.39
N GLY A 41 4.90 10.38 10.11
CA GLY A 41 3.66 9.80 9.60
C GLY A 41 3.83 9.05 8.28
N ALA A 42 4.57 9.61 7.33
CA ALA A 42 4.86 8.95 6.05
C ALA A 42 5.75 7.69 6.22
N ASP A 43 6.74 7.73 7.11
CA ASP A 43 7.61 6.58 7.42
C ASP A 43 6.83 5.47 8.15
N LEU A 44 5.89 5.83 9.04
CA LEU A 44 4.98 4.91 9.71
C LEU A 44 3.99 4.28 8.72
N ALA A 45 3.36 5.11 7.87
CA ALA A 45 2.46 4.64 6.82
C ALA A 45 3.20 3.71 5.84
N THR A 46 4.45 4.03 5.50
CA THR A 46 5.32 3.16 4.70
C THR A 46 5.51 1.82 5.41
N THR A 47 5.87 1.83 6.69
CA THR A 47 6.09 0.60 7.46
C THR A 47 4.83 -0.25 7.58
N ASN A 48 3.66 0.39 7.75
CA ASN A 48 2.38 -0.31 7.81
C ASN A 48 1.99 -0.87 6.44
N ALA A 49 2.12 -0.09 5.37
CA ALA A 49 1.91 -0.56 4.00
C ALA A 49 2.80 -1.78 3.68
N LYS A 50 4.08 -1.76 4.11
CA LYS A 50 4.97 -2.91 3.98
C LYS A 50 4.46 -4.17 4.69
N LYS A 51 3.78 -4.01 5.84
CA LYS A 51 3.19 -5.14 6.57
C LYS A 51 1.87 -5.60 5.95
N SER A 52 1.08 -4.68 5.41
CA SER A 52 -0.26 -4.95 4.87
C SER A 52 -0.24 -5.54 3.46
N VAL A 53 0.67 -5.12 2.59
CA VAL A 53 0.77 -5.63 1.21
C VAL A 53 1.24 -7.08 1.16
N GLY A 54 1.90 -7.56 2.23
CA GLY A 54 2.45 -8.90 2.28
C GLY A 54 3.68 -9.07 1.38
N ALA A 55 4.60 -9.93 1.82
CA ALA A 55 5.75 -10.35 1.03
C ALA A 55 5.37 -11.61 0.25
N THR A 56 4.65 -11.45 -0.85
CA THR A 56 4.02 -12.59 -1.52
C THR A 56 4.79 -12.96 -2.78
N VAL A 57 5.06 -14.26 -2.92
CA VAL A 57 5.72 -14.85 -4.08
C VAL A 57 4.81 -15.93 -4.66
N THR A 58 4.47 -15.83 -5.93
CA THR A 58 3.59 -16.76 -6.62
C THR A 58 4.38 -17.65 -7.58
N LEU A 59 4.32 -18.96 -7.37
CA LEU A 59 4.79 -19.97 -8.30
C LEU A 59 3.70 -20.28 -9.32
N SER A 60 3.99 -20.13 -10.60
CA SER A 60 3.06 -20.50 -11.68
C SER A 60 3.82 -20.88 -12.95
N THR A 61 3.12 -21.33 -14.00
CA THR A 61 3.74 -21.62 -15.30
C THR A 61 4.34 -20.36 -15.90
N ASN A 62 5.58 -20.45 -16.38
CA ASN A 62 6.28 -19.35 -17.04
C ASN A 62 5.69 -19.10 -18.43
N ARG A 63 4.69 -18.20 -18.50
CA ARG A 63 4.04 -17.87 -19.77
C ARG A 63 5.00 -17.27 -20.79
N GLU A 64 5.97 -16.46 -20.35
CA GLU A 64 6.93 -15.83 -21.26
C GLU A 64 7.84 -16.87 -21.93
N ALA A 65 8.30 -17.87 -21.17
CA ALA A 65 9.06 -18.98 -21.72
C ALA A 65 8.20 -19.86 -22.64
N MET A 66 6.96 -20.17 -22.27
CA MET A 66 6.04 -20.91 -23.15
C MET A 66 5.85 -20.20 -24.50
N PHE A 67 5.57 -18.90 -24.51
CA PHE A 67 5.40 -18.15 -25.75
C PHE A 67 6.66 -18.15 -26.62
N LYS A 68 7.86 -18.02 -26.02
CA LYS A 68 9.13 -18.05 -26.75
C LYS A 68 9.44 -19.43 -27.34
N GLN A 69 9.06 -20.50 -26.64
CA GLN A 69 9.28 -21.85 -27.12
C GLN A 69 8.38 -22.17 -28.32
N SER A 70 7.11 -21.72 -28.29
CA SER A 70 6.18 -21.84 -29.41
C SER A 70 6.60 -21.04 -30.66
N ASP A 71 7.33 -19.93 -30.51
CA ASP A 71 7.90 -19.16 -31.63
C ASP A 71 9.14 -19.83 -32.26
N SER A 72 9.75 -20.82 -31.58
CA SER A 72 11.03 -21.41 -31.99
C SER A 72 10.94 -22.74 -32.75
N GLU A 73 9.78 -23.40 -32.76
CA GLU A 73 9.62 -24.75 -33.32
C GLU A 73 9.32 -24.80 -34.83
N ASP A 74 9.07 -23.68 -35.50
CA ASP A 74 9.12 -23.57 -36.97
C ASP A 74 9.00 -22.10 -37.41
N GLU A 75 10.01 -21.52 -38.07
CA GLU A 75 9.95 -20.13 -38.59
C GLU A 75 8.86 -19.91 -39.67
N ASN A 76 8.20 -20.98 -40.15
CA ASN A 76 7.24 -20.95 -41.26
C ASN A 76 5.81 -21.38 -40.92
N SER A 77 5.50 -21.74 -39.68
CA SER A 77 4.15 -22.08 -39.25
C SER A 77 3.79 -21.29 -38.00
N ARG A 78 2.70 -20.52 -38.09
CA ARG A 78 2.15 -19.84 -36.92
C ARG A 78 1.77 -20.90 -35.88
N PRO A 79 2.24 -20.81 -34.61
CA PRO A 79 1.83 -21.77 -33.59
C PRO A 79 0.31 -21.80 -33.49
N ASP A 80 -0.25 -23.01 -33.42
CA ASP A 80 -1.68 -23.22 -33.30
C ASP A 80 -2.19 -22.52 -32.03
N PRO A 81 -3.14 -21.56 -32.12
CA PRO A 81 -3.70 -20.91 -30.95
C PRO A 81 -4.27 -21.87 -29.90
N GLY A 82 -4.64 -23.10 -30.30
CA GLY A 82 -5.14 -24.15 -29.42
C GLY A 82 -4.08 -25.03 -28.74
N SER A 83 -2.78 -24.90 -29.09
CA SER A 83 -1.72 -25.76 -28.52
C SER A 83 -1.15 -25.27 -27.19
N PHE A 84 -1.64 -24.14 -26.66
CA PHE A 84 -1.22 -23.61 -25.37
C PHE A 84 -1.88 -24.36 -24.21
N GLU A 85 -1.35 -25.54 -23.88
CA GLU A 85 -1.70 -26.23 -22.65
C GLU A 85 -0.88 -25.65 -21.49
N ARG A 86 -1.54 -25.16 -20.43
CA ARG A 86 -0.84 -24.79 -19.20
C ARG A 86 -0.29 -26.07 -18.57
N THR A 87 1.03 -26.19 -18.49
CA THR A 87 1.64 -27.25 -17.68
C THR A 87 1.36 -26.97 -16.21
N PRO A 88 0.59 -27.82 -15.52
CA PRO A 88 0.24 -27.57 -14.14
C PRO A 88 1.43 -27.84 -13.22
N VAL A 89 1.50 -27.13 -12.10
CA VAL A 89 2.62 -27.20 -11.15
C VAL A 89 2.55 -28.51 -10.36
N ASN A 90 3.66 -29.22 -10.26
CA ASN A 90 3.75 -30.40 -9.41
C ASN A 90 3.64 -30.01 -7.92
N LEU A 91 2.66 -30.60 -7.23
CA LEU A 91 2.42 -30.38 -5.81
C LEU A 91 3.65 -30.73 -4.95
N SER A 92 4.44 -31.71 -5.36
CA SER A 92 5.65 -32.11 -4.63
C SER A 92 6.71 -31.01 -4.58
N ASP A 93 6.85 -30.24 -5.65
CA ASP A 93 7.82 -29.14 -5.73
C ASP A 93 7.31 -27.91 -4.98
N ALA A 94 6.01 -27.63 -5.12
CA ALA A 94 5.35 -26.59 -4.33
C ALA A 94 5.47 -26.85 -2.82
N LYS A 95 5.33 -28.10 -2.37
CA LYS A 95 5.52 -28.53 -0.97
C LYS A 95 6.99 -28.45 -0.51
N LYS A 96 7.98 -28.60 -1.40
CA LYS A 96 9.40 -28.39 -1.05
C LYS A 96 9.69 -26.91 -0.81
N ILE A 97 9.16 -26.03 -1.66
CA ILE A 97 9.32 -24.58 -1.51
C ILE A 97 8.62 -24.08 -0.23
N ALA A 98 7.44 -24.63 0.09
CA ALA A 98 6.71 -24.31 1.32
C ALA A 98 7.52 -24.59 2.62
N LYS A 99 8.51 -25.49 2.56
CA LYS A 99 9.36 -25.86 3.70
C LYS A 99 10.62 -24.99 3.83
N LEU A 100 10.84 -24.03 2.93
CA LEU A 100 11.95 -23.10 3.04
C LEU A 100 11.77 -22.19 4.27
N ALA A 101 12.88 -21.72 4.83
CA ALA A 101 12.86 -20.76 5.92
C ALA A 101 12.18 -19.46 5.46
N ASN A 102 11.56 -18.75 6.41
CA ASN A 102 10.91 -17.45 6.23
C ASN A 102 9.54 -17.49 5.51
N VAL A 103 9.00 -18.66 5.20
CA VAL A 103 7.59 -18.82 4.77
C VAL A 103 6.69 -18.76 6.00
N LYS A 104 5.87 -17.72 6.10
CA LYS A 104 4.89 -17.52 7.16
C LYS A 104 3.64 -18.36 6.93
N SER A 105 3.14 -18.37 5.69
CA SER A 105 2.01 -19.19 5.25
C SER A 105 2.08 -19.43 3.75
N TYR A 106 1.32 -20.40 3.26
CA TYR A 106 1.22 -20.69 1.83
C TYR A 106 -0.21 -21.10 1.46
N SER A 107 -0.56 -20.86 0.20
CA SER A 107 -1.83 -21.28 -0.41
C SER A 107 -1.52 -22.08 -1.67
N PHE A 108 -2.03 -23.31 -1.76
CA PHE A 108 -2.05 -24.07 -3.00
C PHE A 108 -3.37 -23.85 -3.70
N GLU A 109 -3.31 -23.46 -4.97
CA GLU A 109 -4.47 -22.97 -5.71
C GLU A 109 -4.66 -23.75 -7.00
N ALA A 110 -5.90 -24.18 -7.23
CA ALA A 110 -6.35 -24.82 -8.45
C ALA A 110 -7.73 -24.29 -8.81
N SER A 111 -8.06 -24.28 -10.09
CA SER A 111 -9.33 -23.76 -10.58
C SER A 111 -9.91 -24.62 -11.69
N THR A 112 -11.23 -24.75 -11.70
CA THR A 112 -11.98 -25.35 -12.81
C THR A 112 -13.37 -24.73 -12.90
N SER A 113 -14.05 -24.95 -14.01
CA SER A 113 -15.50 -24.77 -14.10
C SER A 113 -16.21 -26.11 -13.84
N ALA A 114 -17.44 -26.04 -13.35
CA ALA A 114 -18.32 -27.20 -13.18
C ALA A 114 -19.74 -26.84 -13.63
N ASP A 115 -20.42 -27.77 -14.29
CA ASP A 115 -21.83 -27.63 -14.66
C ASP A 115 -22.74 -27.93 -13.47
N THR A 116 -23.95 -27.40 -13.51
CA THR A 116 -24.95 -27.69 -12.49
C THR A 116 -25.37 -29.17 -12.52
N GLY A 117 -25.52 -29.74 -11.32
CA GLY A 117 -26.11 -31.06 -11.11
C GLY A 117 -27.53 -30.92 -10.57
N SER A 118 -27.74 -31.38 -9.33
CA SER A 118 -29.03 -31.38 -8.65
C SER A 118 -28.98 -30.63 -7.33
N GLY A 119 -30.05 -29.92 -6.98
CA GLY A 119 -30.17 -29.22 -5.69
C GLY A 119 -29.49 -27.85 -5.65
N ILE A 120 -29.10 -27.30 -6.80
CA ILE A 120 -28.60 -25.93 -6.94
C ILE A 120 -28.93 -25.37 -8.32
N THR A 121 -29.22 -24.08 -8.39
CA THR A 121 -29.45 -23.31 -9.62
C THR A 121 -28.47 -22.14 -9.63
N PRO A 122 -27.69 -21.95 -10.70
CA PRO A 122 -26.78 -20.81 -10.80
C PRO A 122 -27.57 -19.50 -10.90
N ILE A 123 -27.01 -18.42 -10.35
CA ILE A 123 -27.55 -17.08 -10.50
C ILE A 123 -27.21 -16.59 -11.90
N SER A 124 -28.25 -16.44 -12.73
CA SER A 124 -28.17 -15.75 -14.02
C SER A 124 -28.66 -14.32 -13.88
N THR A 125 -27.97 -13.39 -14.52
CA THR A 125 -28.33 -11.97 -14.60
C THR A 125 -29.26 -11.65 -15.78
N ASP A 126 -29.69 -12.64 -16.55
CA ASP A 126 -30.67 -12.41 -17.62
C ASP A 126 -32.07 -12.19 -17.04
N SER A 127 -32.54 -10.96 -17.21
CA SER A 127 -33.94 -10.60 -17.02
C SER A 127 -34.75 -11.14 -18.19
N GLU A 128 -35.62 -12.11 -17.90
CA GLU A 128 -36.74 -12.60 -18.73
C GLU A 128 -36.42 -13.30 -20.07
N GLU A 129 -36.89 -14.55 -20.16
CA GLU A 129 -37.26 -15.30 -21.37
C GLU A 129 -36.39 -15.06 -22.62
N SER A 130 -35.29 -15.80 -22.69
CA SER A 130 -34.85 -16.34 -23.97
C SER A 130 -34.43 -17.78 -23.74
N GLU A 131 -35.25 -18.73 -24.20
CA GLU A 131 -34.79 -20.09 -24.44
C GLU A 131 -33.55 -19.99 -25.35
N VAL A 132 -32.35 -20.00 -24.77
CA VAL A 132 -31.14 -20.33 -25.51
C VAL A 132 -31.19 -21.83 -25.71
N LYS A 133 -32.03 -22.28 -26.64
CA LYS A 133 -31.80 -23.55 -27.32
C LYS A 133 -30.40 -23.46 -27.89
N SER A 134 -29.54 -24.35 -27.44
CA SER A 134 -28.30 -24.76 -28.09
C SER A 134 -28.52 -24.83 -29.60
N SER A 135 -28.20 -23.73 -30.28
CA SER A 135 -28.31 -23.58 -31.72
C SER A 135 -26.94 -23.13 -32.16
N ASP A 136 -26.20 -24.07 -32.77
CA ASP A 136 -24.85 -23.96 -33.33
C ASP A 136 -24.66 -22.84 -34.38
N GLU A 137 -25.56 -21.86 -34.50
CA GLU A 137 -25.64 -20.98 -35.66
C GLU A 137 -25.44 -19.49 -35.39
N GLN A 138 -25.17 -19.07 -34.15
CA GLN A 138 -24.90 -17.65 -33.85
C GLN A 138 -23.44 -17.39 -33.40
N MET A 139 -22.51 -18.14 -33.97
CA MET A 139 -21.07 -17.94 -33.81
C MET A 139 -20.43 -17.59 -35.16
N SER A 140 -20.85 -16.48 -35.78
CA SER A 140 -20.24 -15.97 -37.02
C SER A 140 -19.70 -14.53 -36.92
N GLY A 141 -19.55 -14.00 -35.69
CA GLY A 141 -19.01 -12.66 -35.45
C GLY A 141 -17.52 -12.58 -35.09
N PHE A 142 -16.89 -13.72 -34.73
CA PHE A 142 -15.47 -13.78 -34.40
C PHE A 142 -14.80 -14.70 -35.41
N GLY A 143 -14.08 -14.12 -36.37
CA GLY A 143 -13.53 -14.84 -37.51
C GLY A 143 -12.55 -15.94 -37.10
N GLY A 144 -12.76 -17.14 -37.64
CA GLY A 144 -11.82 -18.25 -37.52
C GLY A 144 -12.52 -19.59 -37.49
N GLN A 145 -12.78 -20.14 -38.68
CA GLN A 145 -13.28 -21.49 -38.89
C GLN A 145 -12.29 -22.51 -38.32
N GLY A 146 -12.72 -23.26 -37.30
CA GLY A 146 -11.96 -24.37 -36.71
C GLY A 146 -11.14 -24.02 -35.46
N ALA A 147 -11.82 -23.76 -34.34
CA ALA A 147 -11.22 -23.97 -33.02
C ALA A 147 -11.43 -25.45 -32.64
N PRO A 148 -10.38 -26.26 -32.44
CA PRO A 148 -10.53 -27.60 -31.90
C PRO A 148 -10.90 -27.51 -30.42
N GLY A 149 -12.06 -28.05 -30.05
CA GLY A 149 -12.49 -28.19 -28.65
C GLY A 149 -13.21 -26.95 -28.11
N GLY A 150 -14.53 -26.94 -28.20
CA GLY A 150 -15.34 -26.02 -27.40
C GLY A 150 -15.07 -26.27 -25.92
N MET A 151 -14.44 -25.32 -25.23
CA MET A 151 -14.44 -25.32 -23.77
C MET A 151 -15.91 -25.21 -23.34
N SER A 152 -16.45 -26.29 -22.76
CA SER A 152 -17.76 -26.24 -22.09
C SER A 152 -17.66 -25.16 -21.02
N GLN A 153 -18.42 -24.07 -21.19
CA GLN A 153 -18.45 -22.97 -20.23
C GLN A 153 -19.38 -23.41 -19.10
N GLY A 154 -18.79 -23.84 -17.98
CA GLY A 154 -19.57 -24.33 -16.85
C GLY A 154 -20.49 -23.28 -16.24
N ASP A 155 -21.39 -23.72 -15.36
CA ASP A 155 -22.28 -22.85 -14.60
C ASP A 155 -21.60 -22.18 -13.40
N PHE A 156 -20.67 -22.91 -12.76
CA PHE A 156 -19.98 -22.48 -11.56
C PHE A 156 -18.47 -22.40 -11.78
N GLN A 157 -17.82 -21.43 -11.13
CA GLN A 157 -16.38 -21.39 -10.99
C GLN A 157 -15.97 -22.03 -9.66
N ILE A 158 -15.18 -23.09 -9.72
CA ILE A 158 -14.66 -23.78 -8.55
C ILE A 158 -13.22 -23.31 -8.30
N LYS A 159 -13.00 -22.68 -7.14
CA LYS A 159 -11.69 -22.24 -6.66
C LYS A 159 -11.22 -23.18 -5.54
N GLY A 160 -10.29 -24.06 -5.87
CA GLY A 160 -9.65 -24.98 -4.94
C GLY A 160 -8.50 -24.31 -4.21
N VAL A 161 -8.51 -24.34 -2.89
CA VAL A 161 -7.52 -23.70 -2.01
C VAL A 161 -7.08 -24.65 -0.90
N SER A 162 -5.87 -24.48 -0.37
CA SER A 162 -5.46 -25.20 0.86
C SER A 162 -6.04 -24.58 2.13
N GLU A 163 -6.22 -23.25 2.13
CA GLU A 163 -6.87 -22.50 3.21
C GLU A 163 -7.60 -21.30 2.60
N SER A 164 -8.92 -21.18 2.79
CA SER A 164 -9.68 -20.07 2.19
C SER A 164 -9.30 -18.73 2.79
N SER A 165 -8.94 -18.66 4.08
CA SER A 165 -8.48 -17.43 4.73
C SER A 165 -7.19 -16.85 4.13
N SER A 166 -6.36 -17.71 3.52
CA SER A 166 -5.09 -17.33 2.91
C SER A 166 -5.25 -16.93 1.43
N TYR A 167 -6.44 -17.16 0.85
CA TYR A 167 -6.74 -16.74 -0.51
C TYR A 167 -6.84 -15.21 -0.61
N SER A 168 -6.49 -14.65 -1.77
CA SER A 168 -6.35 -13.20 -1.97
C SER A 168 -7.62 -12.42 -1.61
N GLU A 169 -8.81 -12.92 -1.96
CA GLU A 169 -10.08 -12.24 -1.68
C GLU A 169 -10.40 -12.17 -0.18
N PHE A 170 -10.12 -13.24 0.58
CA PHE A 170 -10.35 -13.27 2.02
C PHE A 170 -9.28 -12.49 2.79
N SER A 171 -8.01 -12.63 2.39
CA SER A 171 -6.90 -11.91 3.03
C SER A 171 -6.93 -10.40 2.76
N ALA A 172 -7.44 -9.97 1.60
CA ALA A 172 -7.69 -8.57 1.29
C ALA A 172 -8.97 -8.01 1.92
N GLY A 173 -9.83 -8.87 2.48
CA GLY A 173 -11.10 -8.49 3.11
C GLY A 173 -12.22 -8.14 2.12
N THR A 174 -12.06 -8.44 0.83
CA THR A 174 -13.14 -8.31 -0.16
C THR A 174 -14.13 -9.48 -0.08
N ALA A 175 -13.70 -10.61 0.48
CA ALA A 175 -14.56 -11.72 0.89
C ALA A 175 -14.47 -11.93 2.42
N SER A 176 -15.59 -12.30 3.04
CA SER A 176 -15.66 -12.60 4.48
C SER A 176 -16.63 -13.74 4.76
N LEU A 177 -16.29 -14.60 5.72
CA LEU A 177 -17.17 -15.69 6.14
C LEU A 177 -18.33 -15.12 6.96
N VAL A 178 -19.56 -15.49 6.59
CA VAL A 178 -20.80 -15.06 7.26
C VAL A 178 -21.27 -16.15 8.23
N GLU A 179 -21.24 -17.40 7.78
CA GLU A 179 -21.72 -18.55 8.56
C GLU A 179 -20.87 -19.79 8.28
N GLY A 180 -20.78 -20.70 9.26
CA GLY A 180 -20.05 -21.97 9.16
C GLY A 180 -18.54 -21.81 9.35
N ASP A 181 -17.78 -22.71 8.72
CA ASP A 181 -16.33 -22.83 8.88
C ASP A 181 -15.59 -22.64 7.54
N ALA A 182 -14.37 -22.09 7.60
CA ALA A 182 -13.50 -21.91 6.45
C ALA A 182 -12.96 -23.26 5.89
N ILE A 183 -12.50 -23.25 4.63
CA ILE A 183 -11.69 -24.35 4.09
C ILE A 183 -10.31 -24.28 4.72
N THR A 184 -9.82 -25.42 5.20
CA THR A 184 -8.53 -25.57 5.87
C THR A 184 -7.80 -26.80 5.35
N SER A 185 -6.55 -27.02 5.77
CA SER A 185 -5.80 -28.23 5.40
C SER A 185 -6.45 -29.54 5.88
N ALA A 186 -7.39 -29.48 6.84
CA ALA A 186 -8.15 -30.65 7.28
C ALA A 186 -9.23 -31.08 6.29
N ASP A 187 -9.55 -30.23 5.31
CA ASP A 187 -10.53 -30.49 4.25
C ASP A 187 -9.88 -31.07 2.98
N GLU A 188 -8.56 -31.36 3.01
CA GLU A 188 -7.91 -32.14 1.96
C GLU A 188 -8.67 -33.46 1.76
N ASP A 189 -8.90 -33.83 0.50
CA ASP A 189 -9.68 -34.99 0.05
C ASP A 189 -11.15 -35.03 0.51
N THR A 190 -11.73 -33.88 0.88
CA THR A 190 -13.16 -33.75 1.17
C THR A 190 -13.91 -32.98 0.06
N ASN A 191 -15.22 -33.19 -0.02
CA ASN A 191 -16.12 -32.44 -0.90
C ASN A 191 -16.82 -31.28 -0.17
N ASN A 192 -16.15 -30.70 0.82
CA ASN A 192 -16.64 -29.55 1.55
C ASN A 192 -16.45 -28.27 0.71
N VAL A 193 -17.48 -27.42 0.69
CA VAL A 193 -17.47 -26.20 -0.10
C VAL A 193 -17.92 -24.97 0.69
N LEU A 194 -17.43 -23.80 0.29
CA LEU A 194 -18.01 -22.51 0.64
C LEU A 194 -18.75 -21.96 -0.57
N ILE A 195 -19.95 -21.45 -0.33
CA ILE A 195 -20.77 -20.82 -1.36
C ILE A 195 -21.02 -19.35 -1.01
N GLU A 196 -21.27 -18.53 -2.04
CA GLU A 196 -21.58 -17.12 -1.85
C GLU A 196 -22.98 -16.93 -1.26
N GLN A 197 -23.16 -15.91 -0.42
CA GLN A 197 -24.39 -15.64 0.31
C GLN A 197 -25.61 -15.51 -0.61
N SER A 198 -25.49 -14.80 -1.73
CA SER A 198 -26.59 -14.63 -2.68
C SER A 198 -27.00 -15.96 -3.31
N LEU A 199 -26.03 -16.84 -3.60
CA LEU A 199 -26.30 -18.18 -4.14
C LEU A 199 -27.01 -19.08 -3.13
N ALA A 200 -26.59 -19.00 -1.86
CA ALA A 200 -27.25 -19.70 -0.77
C ALA A 200 -28.70 -19.23 -0.59
N GLU A 201 -28.92 -17.92 -0.53
CA GLU A 201 -30.25 -17.31 -0.38
C GLU A 201 -31.18 -17.61 -1.57
N ALA A 202 -30.67 -17.55 -2.81
CA ALA A 202 -31.46 -17.82 -4.01
C ALA A 202 -31.91 -19.28 -4.13
N ASN A 203 -31.23 -20.21 -3.46
CA ASN A 203 -31.52 -21.65 -3.50
C ASN A 203 -32.05 -22.21 -2.17
N ASP A 204 -32.34 -21.35 -1.19
CA ASP A 204 -32.76 -21.74 0.16
C ASP A 204 -31.78 -22.73 0.85
N LEU A 205 -30.47 -22.55 0.63
CA LEU A 205 -29.42 -23.43 1.16
C LEU A 205 -28.79 -22.89 2.45
N SER A 206 -28.49 -23.79 3.39
CA SER A 206 -27.85 -23.50 4.67
C SER A 206 -26.57 -24.33 4.87
N VAL A 207 -25.78 -23.97 5.88
CA VAL A 207 -24.59 -24.77 6.27
C VAL A 207 -25.02 -26.18 6.67
N GLY A 208 -24.35 -27.17 6.09
CA GLY A 208 -24.64 -28.60 6.24
C GLY A 208 -25.48 -29.21 5.11
N ASP A 209 -26.12 -28.38 4.28
CA ASP A 209 -26.87 -28.87 3.13
C ASP A 209 -25.95 -29.41 2.03
N LYS A 210 -26.55 -30.23 1.15
CA LYS A 210 -25.84 -30.90 0.07
C LYS A 210 -26.49 -30.63 -1.28
N PHE A 211 -25.64 -30.48 -2.28
CA PHE A 211 -26.05 -30.37 -3.68
C PHE A 211 -25.04 -31.12 -4.54
N LYS A 212 -25.31 -31.19 -5.85
CA LYS A 212 -24.41 -31.84 -6.81
C LYS A 212 -23.98 -30.89 -7.90
N ILE A 213 -22.74 -31.06 -8.31
CA ILE A 213 -22.14 -30.45 -9.50
C ILE A 213 -21.58 -31.56 -10.39
N LYS A 214 -21.25 -31.24 -11.64
CA LYS A 214 -20.67 -32.22 -12.56
C LYS A 214 -19.15 -32.11 -12.65
N ASP A 215 -18.49 -33.27 -12.77
CA ASP A 215 -17.07 -33.36 -13.15
C ASP A 215 -16.87 -33.27 -14.67
N SER A 216 -15.62 -33.35 -15.12
CA SER A 216 -15.24 -33.32 -16.54
C SER A 216 -15.79 -34.49 -17.38
N ASP A 217 -16.25 -35.57 -16.73
CA ASP A 217 -16.85 -36.75 -17.35
C ASP A 217 -18.40 -36.73 -17.27
N ASP A 218 -19.00 -35.57 -16.98
CA ASP A 218 -20.45 -35.38 -16.81
C ASP A 218 -21.05 -36.19 -15.63
N LYS A 219 -20.23 -36.60 -14.65
CA LYS A 219 -20.69 -37.35 -13.48
C LYS A 219 -21.05 -36.44 -12.32
N ASP A 220 -22.14 -36.79 -11.66
CA ASP A 220 -22.62 -36.16 -10.43
C ASP A 220 -21.63 -36.32 -9.27
N VAL A 221 -21.12 -35.21 -8.76
CA VAL A 221 -20.32 -35.12 -7.53
C VAL A 221 -21.13 -34.41 -6.45
N GLU A 222 -21.44 -35.13 -5.36
CA GLU A 222 -22.12 -34.55 -4.19
C GLU A 222 -21.13 -33.74 -3.34
N VAL A 223 -21.50 -32.51 -3.04
CA VAL A 223 -20.74 -31.56 -2.21
C VAL A 223 -21.55 -31.15 -0.99
N THR A 224 -20.87 -30.79 0.10
CA THR A 224 -21.49 -30.38 1.38
C THR A 224 -21.09 -28.95 1.71
N ILE A 225 -22.07 -28.10 2.03
CA ILE A 225 -21.82 -26.69 2.39
C ILE A 225 -21.23 -26.65 3.79
N LYS A 226 -19.96 -26.26 3.88
CA LYS A 226 -19.24 -26.07 5.14
C LYS A 226 -19.39 -24.64 5.69
N GLY A 227 -19.57 -23.68 4.79
CA GLY A 227 -19.74 -22.28 5.16
C GLY A 227 -20.31 -21.43 4.02
N ILE A 228 -20.79 -20.26 4.40
CA ILE A 228 -21.34 -19.25 3.49
C ILE A 228 -20.48 -18.00 3.64
N TYR A 229 -19.98 -17.48 2.53
CA TYR A 229 -19.19 -16.26 2.49
C TYR A 229 -19.92 -15.16 1.74
N LYS A 230 -19.57 -13.92 2.03
CA LYS A 230 -20.03 -12.74 1.31
C LYS A 230 -18.86 -12.07 0.61
N THR A 231 -19.08 -11.60 -0.60
CA THR A 231 -18.10 -10.79 -1.35
C THR A 231 -18.63 -9.39 -1.64
N SER A 232 -17.72 -8.41 -1.68
CA SER A 232 -18.02 -7.05 -2.18
C SER A 232 -17.88 -6.93 -3.71
N ASN A 233 -17.40 -7.99 -4.38
CA ASN A 233 -17.28 -8.03 -5.83
C ASN A 233 -18.64 -8.28 -6.49
N SER A 234 -19.14 -7.30 -7.23
CA SER A 234 -20.41 -7.39 -7.96
C SER A 234 -20.28 -7.93 -9.40
N GLY A 235 -19.07 -8.29 -9.85
CA GLY A 235 -18.80 -8.74 -11.21
C GLY A 235 -18.76 -7.58 -12.22
N ASP A 236 -18.29 -7.87 -13.43
CA ASP A 236 -18.23 -6.93 -14.55
C ASP A 236 -19.30 -7.22 -15.62
N SER A 237 -19.25 -6.50 -16.75
CA SER A 237 -20.21 -6.72 -17.86
C SER A 237 -20.07 -8.10 -18.51
N MET A 238 -18.97 -8.80 -18.27
CA MET A 238 -18.74 -10.17 -18.76
C MET A 238 -19.26 -11.21 -17.77
N SER A 239 -19.16 -10.95 -16.46
CA SER A 239 -19.88 -11.68 -15.40
C SER A 239 -21.38 -11.73 -15.66
N ALA A 240 -21.94 -10.69 -16.28
CA ALA A 240 -23.36 -10.65 -16.64
C ALA A 240 -23.74 -11.56 -17.82
N ARG A 241 -22.75 -11.98 -18.63
CA ARG A 241 -22.94 -12.80 -19.85
C ARG A 241 -22.61 -14.28 -19.64
N PHE A 242 -21.79 -14.61 -18.65
CA PHE A 242 -21.31 -15.97 -18.41
C PHE A 242 -21.45 -16.31 -16.93
N ASN A 243 -22.27 -17.32 -16.63
CA ASN A 243 -22.60 -17.72 -15.26
C ASN A 243 -21.35 -18.01 -14.41
N PHE A 244 -20.35 -18.74 -14.92
CA PHE A 244 -19.13 -19.03 -14.15
C PHE A 244 -18.29 -17.80 -13.83
N MET A 245 -18.46 -16.69 -14.57
CA MET A 245 -17.75 -15.44 -14.31
C MET A 245 -18.47 -14.57 -13.28
N ASN A 246 -19.70 -14.93 -12.90
CA ASN A 246 -20.44 -14.23 -11.86
C ASN A 246 -19.84 -14.56 -10.48
N PRO A 247 -19.38 -13.56 -9.69
CA PRO A 247 -18.84 -13.81 -8.36
C PRO A 247 -19.81 -14.54 -7.42
N ALA A 248 -21.12 -14.41 -7.63
CA ALA A 248 -22.13 -15.14 -6.88
C ALA A 248 -22.12 -16.65 -7.18
N ASN A 249 -21.68 -17.07 -8.37
CA ASN A 249 -21.54 -18.48 -8.77
C ASN A 249 -20.13 -19.03 -8.52
N THR A 250 -19.32 -18.35 -7.71
CA THR A 250 -18.01 -18.85 -7.28
C THR A 250 -18.17 -19.76 -6.06
N ILE A 251 -17.54 -20.93 -6.11
CA ILE A 251 -17.54 -21.92 -5.03
C ILE A 251 -16.09 -22.16 -4.62
N PHE A 252 -15.79 -22.04 -3.33
CA PHE A 252 -14.47 -22.38 -2.79
C PHE A 252 -14.46 -23.82 -2.26
N SER A 253 -13.41 -24.58 -2.55
CA SER A 253 -13.25 -25.96 -2.09
C SER A 253 -11.78 -26.28 -1.78
N SER A 254 -11.46 -27.50 -1.38
CA SER A 254 -10.06 -27.96 -1.35
C SER A 254 -9.49 -28.04 -2.77
N TYR A 255 -8.21 -27.69 -2.95
CA TYR A 255 -7.51 -27.89 -4.22
C TYR A 255 -7.53 -29.37 -4.69
N THR A 256 -7.61 -30.33 -3.78
CA THR A 256 -7.73 -31.76 -4.10
C THR A 256 -9.08 -32.11 -4.74
N MET A 257 -10.14 -31.37 -4.40
CA MET A 257 -11.46 -31.55 -4.97
C MET A 257 -11.50 -31.06 -6.42
N VAL A 258 -10.84 -29.95 -6.73
CA VAL A 258 -10.64 -29.50 -8.13
C VAL A 258 -9.90 -30.54 -8.96
N ASN A 259 -8.87 -31.18 -8.39
CA ASN A 259 -8.18 -32.28 -9.07
C ASN A 259 -9.12 -33.45 -9.36
N THR A 260 -10.03 -33.77 -8.42
CA THR A 260 -11.05 -34.80 -8.61
C THR A 260 -12.02 -34.43 -9.74
N LEU A 261 -12.48 -33.17 -9.78
CA LEU A 261 -13.39 -32.67 -10.82
C LEU A 261 -12.78 -32.67 -12.23
N THR A 262 -11.45 -32.51 -12.32
CA THR A 262 -10.73 -32.45 -13.61
C THR A 262 -10.15 -33.80 -14.03
N GLY A 263 -10.34 -34.86 -13.23
CA GLY A 263 -9.72 -36.17 -13.49
C GLY A 263 -8.20 -36.20 -13.29
N SER A 264 -7.61 -35.14 -12.72
CA SER A 264 -6.20 -35.09 -12.37
C SER A 264 -5.95 -35.97 -11.14
N GLU A 265 -4.91 -36.83 -11.13
CA GLU A 265 -4.62 -37.76 -10.01
C GLU A 265 -4.18 -37.07 -8.68
N GLY A 266 -4.64 -35.85 -8.38
CA GLY A 266 -4.37 -35.15 -7.12
C GLY A 266 -2.94 -34.61 -6.97
N LYS A 267 -2.14 -34.65 -8.03
CA LYS A 267 -0.68 -34.39 -7.97
C LYS A 267 -0.28 -32.98 -8.41
N THR A 268 -1.22 -32.19 -8.88
CA THR A 268 -0.96 -30.93 -9.57
C THR A 268 -1.81 -29.79 -9.05
N ILE A 269 -1.34 -28.55 -9.23
CA ILE A 269 -2.02 -27.31 -8.86
C ILE A 269 -1.75 -26.27 -9.97
N ASP A 270 -2.58 -25.23 -10.07
CA ASP A 270 -2.37 -24.16 -11.05
C ASP A 270 -1.27 -23.20 -10.59
N SER A 271 -1.23 -22.92 -9.29
CA SER A 271 -0.23 -22.05 -8.69
C SER A 271 -0.06 -22.30 -7.20
N ALA A 272 1.05 -21.82 -6.65
CA ALA A 272 1.27 -21.77 -5.21
C ALA A 272 1.68 -20.36 -4.79
N VAL A 273 1.00 -19.82 -3.79
CA VAL A 273 1.25 -18.48 -3.25
C VAL A 273 1.95 -18.63 -1.90
N TYR A 274 3.14 -18.03 -1.76
CA TYR A 274 3.94 -18.06 -0.55
C TYR A 274 3.96 -16.68 0.09
N ASN A 275 3.51 -16.58 1.34
CA ASN A 275 3.60 -15.37 2.14
C ASN A 275 4.83 -15.45 3.04
N LEU A 276 5.77 -14.52 2.88
CA LEU A 276 7.00 -14.47 3.67
C LEU A 276 6.84 -13.63 4.94
N GLU A 277 7.71 -13.85 5.92
CA GLU A 277 7.72 -13.10 7.18
C GLU A 277 8.14 -11.62 7.02
N ASP A 278 9.16 -11.34 6.20
CA ASP A 278 9.65 -9.99 5.90
C ASP A 278 9.80 -9.80 4.37
N PRO A 279 9.27 -8.72 3.77
CA PRO A 279 9.51 -8.36 2.37
C PRO A 279 10.98 -8.33 1.96
N LYS A 280 11.91 -8.05 2.87
CA LYS A 280 13.35 -8.04 2.57
C LYS A 280 13.91 -9.41 2.19
N ASP A 281 13.22 -10.49 2.55
CA ASP A 281 13.69 -11.84 2.30
C ASP A 281 13.24 -12.38 0.92
N MET A 282 12.36 -11.66 0.19
CA MET A 282 11.81 -12.08 -1.11
C MET A 282 12.91 -12.45 -2.12
N ASP A 283 13.91 -11.58 -2.32
CA ASP A 283 15.02 -11.86 -3.24
C ASP A 283 15.79 -13.13 -2.88
N SER A 284 15.99 -13.37 -1.58
CA SER A 284 16.71 -14.53 -1.07
C SER A 284 15.88 -15.80 -1.18
N PHE A 285 14.57 -15.69 -1.00
CA PHE A 285 13.61 -16.77 -1.13
C PHE A 285 13.49 -17.21 -2.59
N VAL A 286 13.27 -16.27 -3.52
CA VAL A 286 13.19 -16.57 -4.97
C VAL A 286 14.45 -17.28 -5.46
N LYS A 287 15.65 -16.83 -5.03
CA LYS A 287 16.92 -17.49 -5.39
C LYS A 287 17.04 -18.92 -4.86
N GLN A 288 16.45 -19.22 -3.70
CA GLN A 288 16.46 -20.58 -3.13
C GLN A 288 15.42 -21.46 -3.81
N ALA A 289 14.21 -20.93 -4.02
CA ALA A 289 13.10 -21.63 -4.64
C ALA A 289 13.36 -21.93 -6.14
N ASN A 290 14.01 -21.03 -6.89
CA ASN A 290 14.44 -21.29 -8.27
C ASN A 290 15.40 -22.47 -8.42
N LYS A 291 16.07 -22.94 -7.35
CA LYS A 291 16.92 -24.14 -7.40
C LYS A 291 16.12 -25.44 -7.25
N LEU A 292 14.86 -25.35 -6.86
CA LEU A 292 13.98 -26.48 -6.57
C LEU A 292 12.97 -26.76 -7.69
N ILE A 293 12.90 -25.90 -8.70
CA ILE A 293 11.95 -25.96 -9.81
C ILE A 293 12.69 -25.84 -11.15
N ASP A 294 12.04 -26.29 -12.21
CA ASP A 294 12.46 -26.00 -13.57
C ASP A 294 12.04 -24.57 -13.96
N THR A 295 13.02 -23.66 -14.05
CA THR A 295 12.79 -22.24 -14.35
C THR A 295 12.40 -21.96 -15.80
N ASP A 296 12.61 -22.93 -16.69
CA ASP A 296 12.21 -22.81 -18.10
C ASP A 296 10.70 -23.05 -18.23
N THR A 297 10.13 -23.90 -17.39
CA THR A 297 8.68 -24.20 -17.37
C THR A 297 7.91 -23.36 -16.35
N PHE A 298 8.51 -23.02 -15.21
CA PHE A 298 7.84 -22.35 -14.09
C PHE A 298 8.53 -21.05 -13.70
N SER A 299 7.76 -20.07 -13.24
CA SER A 299 8.25 -18.78 -12.75
C SER A 299 7.80 -18.53 -11.32
N LEU A 300 8.65 -17.82 -10.57
CA LEU A 300 8.31 -17.25 -9.28
C LEU A 300 8.19 -15.73 -9.44
N GLU A 301 6.96 -15.23 -9.35
CA GLU A 301 6.66 -13.81 -9.49
C GLU A 301 6.46 -13.17 -8.11
N THR A 302 7.14 -12.05 -7.88
CA THR A 302 7.01 -11.24 -6.66
C THR A 302 5.96 -10.15 -6.87
N ASN A 303 5.23 -9.79 -5.81
CA ASN A 303 4.31 -8.65 -5.84
C ASN A 303 5.02 -7.27 -5.77
N ASP A 304 6.28 -7.18 -6.23
CA ASP A 304 7.13 -6.00 -6.10
C ASP A 304 6.54 -4.76 -6.76
N GLN A 305 5.81 -4.92 -7.87
CA GLN A 305 5.20 -3.78 -8.56
C GLN A 305 4.13 -3.09 -7.71
N MET A 306 3.23 -3.87 -7.08
CA MET A 306 2.21 -3.33 -6.16
C MET A 306 2.88 -2.67 -4.95
N TYR A 307 3.93 -3.31 -4.42
CA TYR A 307 4.73 -2.76 -3.34
C TYR A 307 5.37 -1.41 -3.71
N GLN A 308 6.02 -1.30 -4.87
CA GLN A 308 6.64 -0.05 -5.34
C GLN A 308 5.61 1.04 -5.61
N GLN A 309 4.46 0.69 -6.20
CA GLN A 309 3.37 1.64 -6.46
C GLN A 309 2.81 2.24 -5.16
N MET A 310 2.77 1.48 -4.07
CA MET A 310 2.33 1.99 -2.75
C MET A 310 3.41 2.78 -2.02
N LEU A 311 4.68 2.37 -2.12
CA LEU A 311 5.76 3.03 -1.40
C LEU A 311 6.25 4.31 -2.04
N GLN A 312 6.21 4.42 -3.37
CA GLN A 312 6.75 5.58 -4.07
C GLN A 312 6.06 6.90 -3.65
N PRO A 313 4.71 6.99 -3.56
CA PRO A 313 4.05 8.19 -3.04
C PRO A 313 4.46 8.52 -1.60
N LEU A 314 4.51 7.52 -0.71
CA LEU A 314 4.86 7.73 0.71
C LEU A 314 6.32 8.18 0.89
N ASN A 315 7.24 7.58 0.14
CA ASN A 315 8.65 7.97 0.10
C ASN A 315 8.84 9.40 -0.44
N ASN A 316 8.02 9.80 -1.43
CA ASN A 316 8.02 11.17 -1.94
C ASN A 316 7.54 12.17 -0.89
N VAL A 317 6.49 11.84 -0.13
CA VAL A 317 6.01 12.67 0.99
C VAL A 317 7.08 12.79 2.08
N SER A 318 7.68 11.67 2.50
CA SER A 318 8.77 11.66 3.50
C SER A 318 9.97 12.51 3.05
N SER A 319 10.39 12.37 1.79
CA SER A 319 11.50 13.13 1.20
C SER A 319 11.18 14.62 1.07
N PHE A 320 9.96 14.95 0.66
CA PHE A 320 9.49 16.33 0.55
C PHE A 320 9.48 17.02 1.93
N ALA A 321 8.92 16.34 2.93
CA ALA A 321 8.87 16.85 4.31
C ALA A 321 10.29 17.08 4.87
N LYS A 322 11.24 16.15 4.61
CA LYS A 322 12.65 16.33 4.96
C LYS A 322 13.25 17.59 4.32
N ASN A 323 12.99 17.82 3.04
CA ASN A 323 13.49 19.00 2.34
C ASN A 323 12.90 20.30 2.89
N ILE A 324 11.61 20.32 3.25
CA ILE A 324 10.97 21.45 3.92
C ILE A 324 11.62 21.74 5.27
N VAL A 325 11.88 20.72 6.10
CA VAL A 325 12.53 20.91 7.40
C VAL A 325 13.89 21.59 7.23
N ILE A 326 14.69 21.15 6.25
CA ILE A 326 16.00 21.75 5.95
C ILE A 326 15.86 23.20 5.50
N LEU A 327 14.91 23.49 4.60
CA LEU A 327 14.66 24.84 4.08
C LEU A 327 14.23 25.79 5.20
N VAL A 328 13.27 25.38 6.03
CA VAL A 328 12.78 26.18 7.17
C VAL A 328 13.88 26.40 8.19
N ALA A 329 14.70 25.38 8.49
CA ALA A 329 15.83 25.53 9.39
C ALA A 329 16.86 26.54 8.85
N ALA A 330 17.18 26.49 7.55
CA ALA A 330 18.09 27.45 6.92
C ALA A 330 17.54 28.89 6.95
N ALA A 331 16.26 29.08 6.61
CA ALA A 331 15.59 30.38 6.73
C ALA A 331 15.57 30.87 8.19
N GLY A 332 15.33 29.97 9.14
CA GLY A 332 15.36 30.25 10.57
C GLY A 332 16.74 30.74 11.03
N VAL A 333 17.83 30.13 10.56
CA VAL A 333 19.19 30.59 10.86
C VAL A 333 19.39 32.03 10.37
N ILE A 334 18.96 32.35 9.15
CA ILE A 334 19.10 33.69 8.56
C ILE A 334 18.30 34.72 9.38
N ILE A 335 17.01 34.45 9.62
CA ILE A 335 16.11 35.37 10.35
C ILE A 335 16.63 35.62 11.76
N LEU A 336 16.99 34.56 12.51
CA LEU A 336 17.52 34.71 13.86
C LEU A 336 18.88 35.43 13.87
N THR A 337 19.75 35.18 12.88
CA THR A 337 21.00 35.94 12.74
C THR A 337 20.74 37.44 12.60
N LEU A 338 19.78 37.83 11.75
CA LEU A 338 19.40 39.23 11.55
C LEU A 338 18.84 39.85 12.84
N ILE A 339 17.95 39.14 13.53
CA ILE A 339 17.39 39.64 14.80
C ILE A 339 18.49 39.79 15.85
N ILE A 340 19.42 38.83 15.96
CA ILE A 340 20.56 38.91 16.88
C ILE A 340 21.52 40.05 16.48
N MET A 341 21.68 40.33 15.18
CA MET A 341 22.53 41.42 14.72
C MET A 341 21.94 42.80 15.06
N LEU A 342 20.64 43.00 14.85
CA LEU A 342 19.91 44.19 15.30
C LEU A 342 20.01 44.32 16.82
N SER A 343 19.85 43.19 17.49
CA SER A 343 19.92 43.05 18.93
C SER A 343 21.25 43.50 19.55
N ILE A 344 22.36 43.18 18.88
CA ILE A 344 23.71 43.61 19.24
C ILE A 344 23.88 45.11 18.97
N ARG A 345 23.36 45.62 17.84
CA ARG A 345 23.45 47.03 17.46
C ARG A 345 22.80 47.95 18.49
N GLU A 346 21.61 47.60 18.97
CA GLU A 346 20.88 48.35 20.00
C GLU A 346 21.61 48.37 21.35
N ARG A 347 22.44 47.37 21.63
CA ARG A 347 23.21 47.22 22.88
C ARG A 347 24.68 47.51 22.69
N LYS A 348 25.06 48.15 21.59
CA LYS A 348 26.47 48.37 21.25
C LYS A 348 27.20 49.18 22.33
N TYR A 349 26.54 50.21 22.88
CA TYR A 349 27.09 51.01 23.98
C TYR A 349 27.26 50.17 25.27
N GLU A 350 26.24 49.41 25.68
CA GLU A 350 26.31 48.50 26.84
C GLU A 350 27.47 47.49 26.69
N ILE A 351 27.60 46.89 25.51
CA ILE A 351 28.69 45.95 25.19
C ILE A 351 30.06 46.66 25.26
N GLY A 352 30.17 47.90 24.76
CA GLY A 352 31.38 48.71 24.83
C GLY A 352 31.83 48.99 26.27
N VAL A 353 30.89 49.27 27.17
CA VAL A 353 31.15 49.45 28.61
C VAL A 353 31.62 48.14 29.25
N LEU A 354 30.94 47.02 29.01
CA LEU A 354 31.30 45.71 29.57
C LEU A 354 32.71 45.26 29.13
N LEU A 355 33.05 45.45 27.86
CA LEU A 355 34.38 45.14 27.33
C LEU A 355 35.46 46.04 27.94
N SER A 356 35.14 47.32 28.22
CA SER A 356 36.07 48.27 28.84
C SER A 356 36.29 47.99 30.34
N LEU A 357 35.32 47.37 31.00
CA LEU A 357 35.44 46.84 32.36
C LEU A 357 36.21 45.51 32.43
N GLY A 358 36.75 45.01 31.31
CA GLY A 358 37.60 43.83 31.25
C GLY A 358 36.85 42.51 31.02
N GLU A 359 35.57 42.55 30.66
CA GLU A 359 34.83 41.32 30.35
C GLU A 359 35.27 40.71 29.01
N SER A 360 35.44 39.38 28.97
CA SER A 360 35.86 38.70 27.75
C SER A 360 34.74 38.71 26.70
N ARG A 361 35.13 38.87 25.42
CA ARG A 361 34.19 38.86 24.29
C ARG A 361 33.36 37.57 24.25
N MET A 362 33.94 36.44 24.64
CA MET A 362 33.24 35.15 24.76
C MET A 362 32.12 35.18 25.82
N LYS A 363 32.32 35.83 26.97
CA LYS A 363 31.25 35.97 27.97
C LYS A 363 30.08 36.81 27.46
N VAL A 364 30.35 37.83 26.64
CA VAL A 364 29.30 38.62 25.97
C VAL A 364 28.54 37.75 24.97
N VAL A 365 29.23 36.95 24.15
CA VAL A 365 28.59 36.00 23.22
C VAL A 365 27.77 34.95 23.97
N SER A 366 28.31 34.38 25.05
CA SER A 366 27.60 33.41 25.90
C SER A 366 26.37 34.01 26.58
N GLN A 367 26.35 35.32 26.86
CA GLN A 367 25.14 35.99 27.34
C GLN A 367 24.03 35.93 26.31
N PHE A 368 24.31 36.26 25.04
CA PHE A 368 23.33 36.16 23.96
C PHE A 368 22.87 34.71 23.71
N PHE A 369 23.77 33.74 23.89
CA PHE A 369 23.40 32.32 23.87
C PHE A 369 22.39 31.96 24.95
N VAL A 370 22.63 32.36 26.20
CA VAL A 370 21.70 32.09 27.29
C VAL A 370 20.36 32.82 27.08
N GLU A 371 20.38 34.06 26.58
CA GLU A 371 19.15 34.79 26.21
C GLU A 371 18.33 34.01 25.17
N MET A 372 18.98 33.52 24.11
CA MET A 372 18.29 32.75 23.07
C MET A 372 17.86 31.36 23.55
N PHE A 373 18.67 30.68 24.37
CA PHE A 373 18.35 29.37 24.90
C PHE A 373 17.10 29.41 25.79
N ILE A 374 16.93 30.46 26.61
CA ILE A 374 15.71 30.65 27.40
C ILE A 374 14.50 30.88 26.47
N CYS A 375 14.63 31.74 25.46
CA CYS A 375 13.57 31.94 24.46
C CYS A 375 13.22 30.65 23.72
N MET A 376 14.22 29.81 23.41
CA MET A 376 14.05 28.51 22.77
C MET A 376 13.19 27.57 23.62
N ILE A 377 13.40 27.52 24.94
CA ILE A 377 12.61 26.67 25.84
C ILE A 377 11.13 27.07 25.79
N PHE A 378 10.83 28.37 25.85
CA PHE A 378 9.45 28.86 25.71
C PHE A 378 8.87 28.56 24.32
N ALA A 379 9.66 28.80 23.27
CA ALA A 379 9.25 28.53 21.90
C ALA A 379 8.98 27.05 21.64
N LEU A 380 9.78 26.16 22.24
CA LEU A 380 9.59 24.72 22.16
C LEU A 380 8.32 24.28 22.89
N GLY A 381 8.02 24.86 24.05
CA GLY A 381 6.75 24.63 24.75
C GLY A 381 5.54 25.06 23.90
N ILE A 382 5.61 26.23 23.26
CA ILE A 382 4.55 26.72 22.36
C ILE A 382 4.41 25.81 21.14
N ALA A 383 5.53 25.43 20.52
CA ALA A 383 5.54 24.55 19.35
C ALA A 383 4.98 23.16 19.68
N ALA A 384 5.38 22.57 20.80
CA ALA A 384 4.86 21.28 21.26
C ALA A 384 3.35 21.34 21.54
N ALA A 385 2.86 22.41 22.18
CA ALA A 385 1.42 22.60 22.43
C ALA A 385 0.63 22.85 21.13
N SER A 386 1.26 23.49 20.14
CA SER A 386 0.64 23.83 18.85
C SER A 386 0.79 22.71 17.81
N GLY A 387 1.66 21.73 18.05
CA GLY A 387 2.04 20.68 17.10
C GLY A 387 0.87 19.83 16.64
N ASN A 388 0.01 19.41 17.57
CA ASN A 388 -1.19 18.62 17.24
C ASN A 388 -2.18 19.42 16.38
N VAL A 389 -2.36 20.72 16.64
CA VAL A 389 -3.28 21.59 15.87
C VAL A 389 -2.78 21.79 14.45
N VAL A 390 -1.49 22.10 14.30
CA VAL A 390 -0.89 22.37 12.99
C VAL A 390 -0.74 21.07 12.18
N GLY A 391 -0.37 19.97 12.83
CA GLY A 391 -0.31 18.64 12.21
C GLY A 391 -1.66 18.21 11.65
N ASN A 392 -2.74 18.36 12.43
CA ASN A 392 -4.10 18.02 12.00
C ASN A 392 -4.58 18.94 10.87
N ALA A 393 -4.29 20.24 10.91
CA ALA A 393 -4.69 21.17 9.84
C ALA A 393 -4.01 20.86 8.50
N VAL A 394 -2.70 20.58 8.52
CA VAL A 394 -1.95 20.23 7.30
C VAL A 394 -2.34 18.83 6.81
N GLY A 395 -2.54 17.87 7.72
CA GLY A 395 -3.02 16.52 7.41
C GLY A 395 -4.37 16.55 6.71
N ASN A 396 -5.33 17.31 7.24
CA ASN A 396 -6.66 17.48 6.64
C ASN A 396 -6.60 18.16 5.27
N GLN A 397 -5.69 19.13 5.09
CA GLN A 397 -5.54 19.80 3.80
C GLN A 397 -4.93 18.89 2.73
N LEU A 398 -3.90 18.09 3.07
CA LEU A 398 -3.33 17.09 2.16
C LEU A 398 -4.38 16.03 1.79
N LEU A 399 -5.16 15.57 2.78
CA LEU A 399 -6.25 14.63 2.54
C LEU A 399 -7.31 15.21 1.59
N SER A 400 -7.75 16.45 1.83
CA SER A 400 -8.73 17.13 0.97
C SER A 400 -8.23 17.32 -0.46
N GLN A 401 -6.92 17.55 -0.64
CA GLN A 401 -6.30 17.71 -1.95
C GLN A 401 -6.26 16.37 -2.70
N GLN A 402 -6.01 15.27 -1.99
CA GLN A 402 -6.00 13.92 -2.55
C GLN A 402 -7.43 13.42 -2.89
N THR A 403 -8.44 13.74 -2.08
CA THR A 403 -9.86 13.50 -2.39
C THR A 403 -10.34 14.31 -3.60
N THR A 404 -9.87 15.56 -3.73
CA THR A 404 -10.23 16.42 -4.87
C THR A 404 -9.62 15.93 -6.18
N SER A 405 -8.38 15.40 -6.15
CA SER A 405 -7.73 14.83 -7.34
C SER A 405 -8.32 13.49 -7.79
N GLN A 406 -8.91 12.69 -6.90
CA GLN A 406 -9.61 11.45 -7.31
C GLN A 406 -10.97 11.73 -7.97
N ASN A 407 -11.71 12.76 -7.55
CA ASN A 407 -12.99 13.12 -8.19
C ASN A 407 -12.83 13.74 -9.59
N ALA A 408 -11.68 14.35 -9.91
CA ALA A 408 -11.43 14.89 -11.24
C ALA A 408 -11.12 13.82 -12.31
N ASN A 409 -10.61 12.64 -11.91
CA ASN A 409 -10.34 11.54 -12.85
C ASN A 409 -11.57 10.65 -13.08
N ASN A 410 -12.47 10.50 -12.12
CA ASN A 410 -13.67 9.67 -12.29
C ASN A 410 -14.77 10.31 -13.15
N GLN A 411 -14.67 11.61 -13.46
CA GLN A 411 -15.66 12.32 -14.26
C GLN A 411 -15.27 12.45 -15.75
N ALA A 412 -14.07 11.99 -16.14
CA ALA A 412 -13.62 12.00 -17.53
C ALA A 412 -13.97 10.72 -18.31
N ASP A 413 -14.27 9.60 -17.64
CA ASP A 413 -14.61 8.32 -18.28
C ASP A 413 -16.13 8.03 -18.38
N ALA A 414 -16.98 8.91 -17.83
CA ALA A 414 -18.45 8.75 -17.87
C ALA A 414 -19.15 9.57 -18.98
N ALA A 415 -18.41 10.30 -19.82
CA ALA A 415 -18.97 11.14 -20.87
C ALA A 415 -18.20 11.00 -22.19
N GLY A 416 -18.26 9.82 -22.80
CA GLY A 416 -17.58 9.61 -24.08
C GLY A 416 -17.71 8.24 -24.72
N ASN A 417 -18.90 7.63 -24.76
CA ASN A 417 -19.11 6.50 -25.68
C ASN A 417 -20.50 6.55 -26.33
N GLY A 418 -20.58 7.26 -27.44
CA GLY A 418 -21.74 7.34 -28.32
C GLY A 418 -21.27 7.57 -29.75
N GLY A 419 -20.73 6.53 -30.38
CA GLY A 419 -20.32 6.56 -31.78
C GLY A 419 -20.30 5.16 -32.38
N PRO A 420 -21.15 4.84 -33.38
CA PRO A 420 -21.20 3.53 -34.00
C PRO A 420 -20.09 3.39 -35.05
N GLY A 421 -19.26 2.34 -34.91
CA GLY A 421 -18.42 1.82 -35.99
C GLY A 421 -16.93 2.06 -35.82
N GLN A 422 -16.24 1.11 -35.17
CA GLN A 422 -14.89 0.71 -35.53
C GLN A 422 -14.56 -0.66 -34.90
N MET A 423 -13.98 -1.52 -35.72
CA MET A 423 -13.65 -2.91 -35.42
C MET A 423 -12.65 -3.05 -34.26
N PRO A 424 -12.73 -4.11 -33.43
CA PRO A 424 -11.83 -4.32 -32.31
C PRO A 424 -10.54 -5.02 -32.76
N GLY A 425 -9.40 -4.35 -32.56
CA GLY A 425 -8.07 -4.90 -32.78
C GLY A 425 -7.21 -4.82 -31.52
N GLY A 426 -6.95 -5.99 -30.91
CA GLY A 426 -5.72 -6.28 -30.15
C GLY A 426 -5.49 -5.55 -28.82
N SER A 427 -6.30 -5.82 -27.80
CA SER A 427 -5.91 -5.55 -26.40
C SER A 427 -5.15 -6.74 -25.84
N ARG A 428 -3.85 -6.53 -25.60
CA ARG A 428 -2.98 -7.37 -24.77
C ARG A 428 -3.67 -7.68 -23.44
N GLY A 429 -3.84 -8.98 -23.16
CA GLY A 429 -4.27 -9.48 -21.87
C GLY A 429 -3.21 -9.20 -20.79
N GLY A 430 -3.38 -8.10 -20.08
CA GLY A 430 -2.89 -7.95 -18.71
C GLY A 430 -4.08 -8.18 -17.80
N GLY A 431 -4.01 -9.20 -16.95
CA GLY A 431 -5.02 -9.46 -15.93
C GLY A 431 -5.23 -8.19 -15.13
N GLN A 432 -6.47 -7.70 -15.14
CA GLN A 432 -6.92 -6.59 -14.33
C GLN A 432 -6.92 -7.10 -12.88
N MET A 433 -5.74 -7.01 -12.24
CA MET A 433 -5.66 -7.10 -10.79
C MET A 433 -6.62 -6.06 -10.22
N GLY A 434 -7.33 -6.50 -9.18
CA GLY A 434 -8.36 -5.76 -8.47
C GLY A 434 -7.98 -4.31 -8.19
N GLY A 435 -9.02 -3.50 -8.09
CA GLY A 435 -8.94 -2.05 -7.92
C GLY A 435 -7.85 -1.60 -6.96
N ASN A 436 -7.31 -0.42 -7.25
CA ASN A 436 -6.40 0.30 -6.37
C ASN A 436 -6.80 0.06 -4.90
N PRO A 437 -5.87 -0.35 -4.01
CA PRO A 437 -6.16 -0.58 -2.58
C PRO A 437 -6.56 0.69 -1.81
N PHE A 438 -6.85 1.78 -2.52
CA PHE A 438 -7.31 3.07 -2.02
C PHE A 438 -8.80 3.35 -2.29
N THR A 439 -9.52 2.48 -3.01
CA THR A 439 -10.94 2.69 -3.29
C THR A 439 -11.78 1.62 -2.61
N GLN A 440 -11.81 1.67 -1.28
CA GLN A 440 -12.96 1.36 -0.41
C GLN A 440 -12.45 1.19 1.02
N THR A 441 -12.44 2.29 1.77
CA THR A 441 -12.63 2.27 3.22
C THR A 441 -13.40 3.54 3.56
N GLU A 442 -14.67 3.35 3.90
CA GLU A 442 -15.35 4.27 4.81
C GLU A 442 -14.48 4.40 6.07
N GLU A 443 -14.44 5.63 6.59
CA GLU A 443 -13.61 6.06 7.72
C GLU A 443 -12.09 6.07 7.46
N ILE A 444 -11.65 7.07 6.70
CA ILE A 444 -10.34 7.68 6.97
C ILE A 444 -10.45 8.28 8.38
N GLN A 445 -10.19 7.45 9.39
CA GLN A 445 -9.96 7.89 10.75
C GLN A 445 -8.97 9.04 10.66
N GLU A 446 -9.33 10.16 11.30
CA GLU A 446 -8.48 11.33 11.47
C GLU A 446 -7.04 10.85 11.61
N LEU A 447 -6.13 11.37 10.77
CA LEU A 447 -4.71 11.14 10.98
C LEU A 447 -4.42 11.77 12.34
N ASN A 448 -4.54 10.98 13.41
CA ASN A 448 -4.27 11.41 14.78
C ASN A 448 -2.77 11.45 14.89
N ILE A 449 -2.25 12.55 14.38
CA ILE A 449 -0.84 12.86 14.36
C ILE A 449 -0.51 13.31 15.79
N ALA A 450 -0.38 12.33 16.69
CA ALA A 450 0.12 12.58 18.02
C ALA A 450 1.63 12.84 17.91
N VAL A 451 2.05 14.05 18.28
CA VAL A 451 3.48 14.40 18.34
C VAL A 451 4.22 13.40 19.22
N GLN A 452 5.14 12.64 18.63
CA GLN A 452 5.89 11.63 19.37
C GLN A 452 6.98 12.29 20.24
N PRO A 453 7.30 11.74 21.43
CA PRO A 453 8.40 12.26 22.26
C PRO A 453 9.74 12.35 21.53
N MET A 454 9.99 11.43 20.59
CA MET A 454 11.19 11.43 19.75
C MET A 454 11.24 12.61 18.76
N GLU A 455 10.08 13.10 18.31
CA GLU A 455 9.97 14.28 17.46
C GLU A 455 10.28 15.55 18.24
N ILE A 456 9.81 15.67 19.49
CA ILE A 456 10.13 16.79 20.38
C ILE A 456 11.64 16.84 20.66
N LEU A 457 12.28 15.68 20.86
CA LEU A 457 13.72 15.60 21.05
C LEU A 457 14.48 16.05 19.79
N SER A 458 14.04 15.59 18.62
CA SER A 458 14.62 15.98 17.33
C SER A 458 14.43 17.48 17.06
N LEU A 459 13.25 18.03 17.38
CA LEU A 459 12.93 19.44 17.31
C LEU A 459 13.84 20.27 18.24
N ALA A 460 14.06 19.81 19.48
CA ALA A 460 14.98 20.44 20.42
C ALA A 460 16.41 20.48 19.85
N GLY A 461 16.86 19.38 19.24
CA GLY A 461 18.16 19.29 18.59
C GLY A 461 18.31 20.27 17.42
N ILE A 462 17.31 20.35 16.53
CA ILE A 462 17.29 21.29 15.41
C ILE A 462 17.23 22.73 15.92
N GLY A 463 16.37 23.03 16.90
CA GLY A 463 16.26 24.36 17.51
C GLY A 463 17.57 24.82 18.14
N LEU A 464 18.25 23.92 18.87
CA LEU A 464 19.60 24.16 19.41
C LEU A 464 20.60 24.44 18.28
N GLY A 465 20.60 23.62 17.22
CA GLY A 465 21.45 23.81 16.06
C GLY A 465 21.26 25.19 15.43
N ILE A 466 20.02 25.56 15.11
CA ILE A 466 19.67 26.87 14.55
C ILE A 466 20.20 27.99 15.46
N SER A 467 19.96 27.88 16.76
CA SER A 467 20.39 28.88 17.75
C SER A 467 21.92 29.06 17.77
N LEU A 468 22.68 27.95 17.75
CA LEU A 468 24.13 27.98 17.77
C LEU A 468 24.69 28.59 16.48
N PHE A 469 24.21 28.14 15.31
CA PHE A 469 24.64 28.69 14.03
C PHE A 469 24.35 30.19 13.95
N SER A 470 23.14 30.63 14.31
CA SER A 470 22.78 32.04 14.28
C SER A 470 23.68 32.90 15.18
N ILE A 471 24.04 32.42 16.38
CA ILE A 471 24.95 33.12 17.28
C ILE A 471 26.36 33.17 16.72
N VAL A 472 26.87 32.07 16.18
CA VAL A 472 28.21 32.04 15.58
C VAL A 472 28.30 33.08 14.45
N LEU A 473 27.33 33.10 13.54
CA LEU A 473 27.29 34.07 12.43
C LEU A 473 27.23 35.53 12.93
N SER A 474 26.37 35.81 13.92
CA SER A 474 26.19 37.17 14.44
C SER A 474 27.32 37.61 15.39
N SER A 475 28.03 36.67 16.03
CA SER A 475 29.15 36.95 16.94
C SER A 475 30.36 37.57 16.24
N ALA A 476 30.53 37.37 14.93
CA ALA A 476 31.55 38.05 14.14
C ALA A 476 31.45 39.58 14.25
N GLY A 477 30.22 40.09 14.38
CA GLY A 477 29.95 41.50 14.63
C GLY A 477 30.49 41.96 15.99
N ILE A 478 30.32 41.15 17.05
CA ILE A 478 30.79 41.42 18.42
C ILE A 478 32.31 41.35 18.50
N LEU A 479 32.93 40.34 17.85
CA LEU A 479 34.37 40.13 17.88
C LEU A 479 35.16 41.25 17.20
N ARG A 480 34.54 41.98 16.27
CA ARG A 480 35.13 43.13 15.57
C ARG A 480 34.90 44.48 16.27
N LEU A 481 34.18 44.52 17.40
CA LEU A 481 33.91 45.75 18.14
C LEU A 481 35.17 46.29 18.84
N ASN A 482 35.47 47.57 18.61
CA ASN A 482 36.54 48.30 19.30
C ASN A 482 35.94 49.18 20.41
N PRO A 483 36.09 48.81 21.70
CA PRO A 483 35.42 49.49 22.81
C PRO A 483 35.71 50.99 22.85
N LYS A 484 36.97 51.39 22.60
CA LYS A 484 37.37 52.80 22.53
C LYS A 484 36.61 53.60 21.46
N LYS A 485 36.30 53.02 20.30
CA LYS A 485 35.55 53.71 19.24
C LYS A 485 34.06 53.80 19.53
N ILE A 486 33.53 52.91 20.37
CA ILE A 486 32.10 52.83 20.68
C ILE A 486 31.70 53.80 21.78
N LEU A 487 32.62 54.10 22.70
CA LEU A 487 32.37 54.98 23.85
C LEU A 487 32.56 56.48 23.53
N ILE A 488 33.17 56.80 22.38
CA ILE A 488 33.47 58.16 21.91
C ILE A 488 32.55 58.56 20.73
N SER A 489 31.81 57.58 20.20
CA SER A 489 30.78 57.70 19.17
C SER A 489 29.41 57.69 19.83
#